data_AF-A0A7W7Y6A2-F1
#
_entry.id   AF-A0A7W7Y6A2-F1
#
_cell.length_a   1.000
_cell.length_b   1.000
_cell.length_c   1.000
_cell.angle_alpha   90.00
_cell.angle_beta   90.00
_cell.angle_gamma   90.00
#
_symmetry.space_group_name_H-M   'P 1'
#
loop_
_entity.id
_entity.type
_entity.pdbx_description
1 polymer ?
#
loop_
_entity_poly.entity_id
_entity_poly.type
_entity_poly.pdbx_seq_one_letter_code
_entity_poly.pdbx_strand_id
1 'polypeptide(L)'
;MKIKDVYRFYQDYIKPIYSEIEARQNDIPVELLFETYASFDHIKRYYLDGEDEHTASIKAISHLKRGVLDAFKLKLKYFNQDTEHFLGKKADLHLIDNGDFVVNFFRDKQKIIDLAKSARLTESKVDKESAFEYWYDTSLMIDEFERKYFAQQHKIEWAKKRTFRWVNMDTARGFAVGVASSLATYALLTVVL
;
A
#
# COMPACT_ATOMS: atom_id res chain seq x y z
N MET A 1 12.72 -11.92 29.71
CA MET A 1 12.34 -10.57 29.26
C MET A 1 12.33 -9.62 30.44
N LYS A 2 12.72 -8.37 30.18
CA LYS A 2 12.71 -7.26 31.12
C LYS A 2 12.00 -6.06 30.49
N ILE A 3 11.71 -5.03 31.29
CA ILE A 3 11.05 -3.82 30.79
C ILE A 3 11.88 -3.14 29.69
N LYS A 4 13.20 -3.23 29.75
CA LYS A 4 14.11 -2.79 28.68
C LYS A 4 13.75 -3.42 27.32
N ASP A 5 13.36 -4.69 27.28
CA ASP A 5 12.96 -5.36 26.03
C ASP A 5 11.66 -4.79 25.47
N VAL A 6 10.74 -4.34 26.35
CA VAL A 6 9.50 -3.67 25.94
C VAL A 6 9.81 -2.36 25.22
N TYR A 7 10.69 -1.53 25.80
CA TYR A 7 11.11 -0.28 25.18
C TYR A 7 11.89 -0.48 23.89
N ARG A 8 12.70 -1.54 23.80
CA ARG A 8 13.38 -1.91 22.57
C ARG A 8 12.37 -2.30 21.48
N PHE A 9 11.39 -3.14 21.80
CA PHE A 9 10.32 -3.48 20.87
C PHE A 9 9.54 -2.24 20.39
N TYR A 10 9.24 -1.31 21.30
CA TYR A 10 8.62 -0.04 20.94
C TYR A 10 9.47 0.76 19.94
N GLN A 11 10.77 0.90 20.23
CA GLN A 11 11.69 1.66 19.39
C GLN A 11 11.88 1.03 18.00
N ASP A 12 11.93 -0.30 17.94
CA ASP A 12 12.25 -1.05 16.71
C ASP A 12 11.03 -1.27 15.80
N TYR A 13 9.81 -1.38 16.37
CA TYR A 13 8.60 -1.72 15.61
C TYR A 13 7.49 -0.69 15.71
N ILE A 14 7.09 -0.27 16.92
CA ILE A 14 5.97 0.65 17.12
C ILE A 14 6.29 2.01 16.50
N LYS A 15 7.43 2.60 16.87
CA LYS A 15 7.79 3.95 16.44
C LYS A 15 7.91 4.06 14.91
N PRO A 16 8.60 3.14 14.19
CA PRO A 16 8.66 3.19 12.73
C PRO A 16 7.28 3.08 12.06
N ILE A 17 6.46 2.08 12.41
CA ILE A 17 5.17 1.89 11.73
C ILE A 17 4.19 3.02 12.03
N TYR A 18 4.22 3.55 13.25
CA TYR A 18 3.50 4.77 13.63
C TYR A 18 3.90 5.95 12.75
N SER A 19 5.20 6.25 12.65
CA SER A 19 5.70 7.39 11.88
C SER A 19 5.36 7.26 10.40
N GLU A 20 5.36 6.05 9.86
CA GLU A 20 4.97 5.80 8.47
C GLU A 20 3.49 6.10 8.22
N ILE A 21 2.59 5.57 9.06
CA ILE A 21 1.15 5.77 8.93
C ILE A 21 0.79 7.25 9.13
N GLU A 22 1.34 7.88 10.17
CA GLU A 22 1.07 9.28 10.48
C GLU A 22 1.62 10.21 9.38
N ALA A 23 2.81 9.94 8.84
CA ALA A 23 3.35 10.74 7.73
C ALA A 23 2.48 10.67 6.46
N ARG A 24 1.76 9.56 6.26
CA ARG A 24 0.90 9.37 5.08
C ARG A 24 -0.52 9.89 5.29
N GLN A 25 -1.13 9.61 6.44
CA GLN A 25 -2.55 9.84 6.69
C GLN A 25 -2.81 11.02 7.63
N ASN A 26 -1.75 11.53 8.27
CA ASN A 26 -1.83 12.54 9.34
C ASN A 26 -2.79 12.13 10.46
N ASP A 27 -2.85 10.83 10.74
CA ASP A 27 -3.68 10.22 11.76
C ASP A 27 -2.93 9.08 12.44
N ILE A 28 -3.16 8.94 13.76
CA ILE A 28 -2.56 7.89 14.57
C ILE A 28 -3.60 6.79 14.74
N PRO A 29 -3.30 5.53 14.33
CA PRO A 29 -4.22 4.43 14.53
C PRO A 29 -4.63 4.30 15.99
N VAL A 30 -5.93 4.43 16.25
CA VAL A 30 -6.49 4.39 17.60
C VAL A 30 -6.22 3.03 18.27
N GLU A 31 -6.26 1.95 17.49
CA GLU A 31 -5.92 0.60 17.95
C GLU A 31 -4.47 0.50 18.44
N LEU A 32 -3.52 1.13 17.73
CA LEU A 32 -2.11 1.18 18.13
C LEU A 32 -1.92 1.98 19.43
N LEU A 33 -2.66 3.08 19.60
CA LEU A 33 -2.65 3.88 20.83
C LEU A 33 -3.20 3.08 22.01
N PHE A 34 -4.34 2.40 21.85
CA PHE A 34 -4.93 1.58 22.91
C PHE A 34 -3.99 0.45 23.35
N GLU A 35 -3.35 -0.25 22.41
CA GLU A 35 -2.39 -1.30 22.74
C GLU A 35 -1.11 -0.73 23.40
N THR A 36 -0.70 0.49 23.03
CA THR A 36 0.41 1.19 23.71
C THR A 36 0.07 1.51 25.16
N TYR A 37 -1.14 2.05 25.43
CA TYR A 37 -1.62 2.32 26.79
C TYR A 37 -1.75 1.05 27.62
N ALA A 38 -2.29 -0.03 27.04
CA ALA A 38 -2.36 -1.32 27.71
C ALA A 38 -0.97 -1.87 28.05
N SER A 39 0.05 -1.62 27.22
CA SER A 39 1.43 -1.97 27.55
C SER A 39 1.96 -1.19 28.77
N PHE A 40 1.64 0.10 28.85
CA PHE A 40 2.02 0.96 29.98
C PHE A 40 1.33 0.56 31.28
N ASP A 41 0.09 0.07 31.21
CA ASP A 41 -0.60 -0.46 32.40
C ASP A 41 0.14 -1.67 33.00
N HIS A 42 0.69 -2.58 32.19
CA HIS A 42 1.50 -3.69 32.72
C HIS A 42 2.85 -3.20 33.27
N ILE A 43 3.49 -2.23 32.62
CA ILE A 43 4.72 -1.61 33.18
C ILE A 43 4.41 -0.94 34.53
N LYS A 44 3.28 -0.25 34.64
CA LYS A 44 2.82 0.39 35.88
C LYS A 44 2.58 -0.65 36.99
N ARG A 45 2.01 -1.82 36.68
CA ARG A 45 1.79 -2.89 37.66
C ARG A 45 3.08 -3.41 38.27
N TYR A 46 4.16 -3.49 37.49
CA TYR A 46 5.48 -3.81 38.04
C TYR A 46 5.94 -2.74 39.04
N TYR A 47 5.91 -1.46 38.65
CA TYR A 47 6.45 -0.39 39.48
C TYR A 47 5.60 -0.03 40.71
N LEU A 48 4.28 -0.17 40.63
CA LEU A 48 3.37 0.32 41.67
C LEU A 48 2.58 -0.78 42.39
N ASP A 49 2.29 -1.90 41.73
CA ASP A 49 1.41 -2.94 42.28
C ASP A 49 2.16 -4.23 42.68
N GLY A 50 3.48 -4.26 42.46
CA GLY A 50 4.34 -5.39 42.83
C GLY A 50 4.22 -6.62 41.91
N GLU A 51 3.71 -6.46 40.68
CA GLU A 51 3.77 -7.53 39.67
C GLU A 51 5.23 -7.87 39.35
N ASP A 52 5.53 -9.15 39.08
CA ASP A 52 6.87 -9.58 38.67
C ASP A 52 7.29 -8.95 37.31
N GLU A 53 8.56 -8.51 37.21
CA GLU A 53 9.08 -7.80 36.02
C GLU A 53 8.92 -8.63 34.75
N HIS A 54 9.21 -9.93 34.84
CA HIS A 54 9.15 -10.83 33.69
C HIS A 54 7.72 -10.96 33.17
N THR A 55 6.78 -11.15 34.08
CA THR A 55 5.35 -11.27 33.78
C THR A 55 4.78 -9.99 33.17
N ALA A 56 5.04 -8.84 33.80
CA ALA A 56 4.64 -7.53 33.29
C ALA A 56 5.21 -7.26 31.90
N SER A 57 6.49 -7.59 31.69
CA SER A 57 7.17 -7.40 30.40
C SER A 57 6.55 -8.25 29.30
N ILE A 58 6.25 -9.54 29.56
CA ILE A 58 5.62 -10.44 28.58
C ILE A 58 4.27 -9.92 28.13
N LYS A 59 3.44 -9.50 29.10
CA LYS A 59 2.12 -8.96 28.81
C LYS A 59 2.23 -7.64 28.02
N ALA A 60 3.12 -6.74 28.43
CA ALA A 60 3.36 -5.48 27.74
C ALA A 60 3.79 -5.68 26.27
N ILE A 61 4.77 -6.55 26.00
CA ILE A 61 5.16 -6.88 24.61
C ILE A 61 4.00 -7.53 23.85
N SER A 62 3.21 -8.40 24.49
CA SER A 62 2.05 -9.01 23.82
C SER A 62 1.01 -7.99 23.35
N HIS A 63 0.82 -6.90 24.10
CA HIS A 63 0.00 -5.77 23.68
C HIS A 63 0.65 -5.01 22.52
N LEU A 64 1.92 -4.62 22.64
CA LEU A 64 2.63 -3.93 21.56
C LEU A 64 2.65 -4.74 20.25
N LYS A 65 2.88 -6.06 20.31
CA LYS A 65 2.81 -6.95 19.14
C LYS A 65 1.45 -6.90 18.46
N ARG A 66 0.35 -6.89 19.22
CA ARG A 66 -1.00 -6.74 18.66
C ARG A 66 -1.18 -5.40 17.97
N GLY A 67 -0.74 -4.31 18.61
CA GLY A 67 -0.78 -2.98 18.00
C GLY A 67 -0.01 -2.91 16.67
N VAL A 68 1.20 -3.48 16.61
CA VAL A 68 2.00 -3.55 15.37
C VAL A 68 1.28 -4.38 14.29
N LEU A 69 0.71 -5.53 14.64
CA LEU A 69 -0.05 -6.36 13.70
C LEU A 69 -1.22 -5.60 13.08
N ASP A 70 -1.97 -4.87 13.89
CA ASP A 70 -3.09 -4.05 13.40
C ASP A 70 -2.61 -2.89 12.54
N ALA A 71 -1.47 -2.26 12.88
CA ALA A 71 -0.83 -1.25 12.06
C ALA A 71 -0.38 -1.80 10.69
N PHE A 72 0.19 -3.02 10.63
CA PHE A 72 0.53 -3.67 9.35
C PHE A 72 -0.71 -3.95 8.49
N LYS A 73 -1.84 -4.35 9.10
CA LYS A 73 -3.11 -4.53 8.38
C LYS A 73 -3.65 -3.20 7.83
N LEU A 74 -3.50 -2.11 8.59
CA LEU A 74 -3.85 -0.77 8.13
C LEU A 74 -2.97 -0.33 6.96
N LYS A 75 -1.65 -0.54 7.04
CA LYS A 75 -0.73 -0.29 5.93
C LYS A 75 -1.14 -1.03 4.67
N LEU A 76 -1.50 -2.32 4.76
CA LEU A 76 -2.04 -3.07 3.62
C LEU A 76 -3.34 -2.46 3.06
N LYS A 77 -4.24 -2.01 3.93
CA LYS A 77 -5.48 -1.33 3.51
C LYS A 77 -5.16 -0.08 2.69
N TYR A 78 -4.27 0.78 3.19
CA TYR A 78 -3.87 2.00 2.48
C TYR A 78 -3.15 1.69 1.17
N PHE A 79 -2.24 0.71 1.17
CA PHE A 79 -1.58 0.23 -0.04
C PHE A 79 -2.58 -0.19 -1.14
N ASN A 80 -3.65 -0.89 -0.78
CA ASN A 80 -4.68 -1.29 -1.75
C ASN A 80 -5.43 -0.07 -2.31
N GLN A 81 -5.77 0.90 -1.47
CA GLN A 81 -6.39 2.15 -1.90
C GLN A 81 -5.47 2.96 -2.83
N ASP A 82 -4.19 3.08 -2.46
CA ASP A 82 -3.16 3.76 -3.25
C ASP A 82 -2.99 3.08 -4.62
N THR A 83 -3.03 1.75 -4.65
CA THR A 83 -2.97 0.97 -5.89
C THR A 83 -4.17 1.21 -6.79
N GLU A 84 -5.38 1.23 -6.23
CA GLU A 84 -6.61 1.54 -6.99
C GLU A 84 -6.55 2.97 -7.54
N HIS A 85 -6.16 3.94 -6.71
CA HIS A 85 -5.98 5.33 -7.13
C HIS A 85 -4.91 5.44 -8.24
N PHE A 86 -3.81 4.72 -8.11
CA PHE A 86 -2.73 4.69 -9.09
C PHE A 86 -3.20 4.16 -10.45
N LEU A 87 -3.95 3.06 -10.46
CA LEU A 87 -4.50 2.46 -11.68
C LEU A 87 -5.64 3.30 -12.29
N GLY A 88 -6.34 4.10 -11.47
CA GLY A 88 -7.35 5.04 -11.94
C GLY A 88 -6.79 6.27 -12.67
N LYS A 89 -5.47 6.49 -12.67
CA LYS A 89 -4.84 7.59 -13.41
C LYS A 89 -5.01 7.36 -14.91
N LYS A 90 -5.35 8.42 -15.65
CA LYS A 90 -5.48 8.42 -17.11
C LYS A 90 -4.11 8.36 -17.81
N ALA A 91 -3.39 7.26 -17.64
CA ALA A 91 -2.11 7.00 -18.28
C ALA A 91 -2.07 5.54 -18.72
N ASP A 92 -1.68 5.30 -19.98
CA ASP A 92 -1.40 3.96 -20.45
C ASP A 92 -0.02 3.51 -19.93
N LEU A 93 -0.06 2.70 -18.87
CA LEU A 93 1.14 2.16 -18.23
C LEU A 93 1.86 1.11 -19.08
N HIS A 94 1.22 0.55 -20.12
CA HIS A 94 1.89 -0.38 -21.05
C HIS A 94 2.98 0.31 -21.88
N LEU A 95 2.95 1.65 -21.97
CA LEU A 95 3.99 2.43 -22.64
C LEU A 95 5.32 2.43 -21.88
N ILE A 96 5.30 2.15 -20.57
CA ILE A 96 6.48 2.21 -19.72
C ILE A 96 7.25 0.89 -19.85
N ASP A 97 8.56 0.99 -20.08
CA ASP A 97 9.48 -0.15 -20.16
C ASP A 97 8.94 -1.27 -21.10
N ASN A 98 8.35 -0.90 -22.24
CA ASN A 98 7.75 -1.81 -23.22
C ASN A 98 6.68 -2.77 -22.65
N GLY A 99 5.97 -2.36 -21.60
CA GLY A 99 4.89 -3.13 -20.98
C GLY A 99 5.36 -3.97 -19.79
N ASP A 100 6.66 -4.14 -19.58
CA ASP A 100 7.19 -4.87 -18.43
C ASP A 100 6.79 -4.21 -17.12
N PHE A 101 6.67 -2.88 -17.10
CA PHE A 101 6.28 -2.14 -15.90
C PHE A 101 4.94 -2.62 -15.33
N VAL A 102 3.90 -2.68 -16.17
CA VAL A 102 2.55 -3.05 -15.73
C VAL A 102 2.40 -4.54 -15.45
N VAL A 103 3.09 -5.40 -16.21
CA VAL A 103 3.13 -6.85 -15.95
C VAL A 103 3.78 -7.13 -14.59
N ASN A 104 4.94 -6.52 -14.33
CA ASN A 104 5.65 -6.67 -13.07
C ASN A 104 4.85 -6.06 -11.90
N PHE A 105 4.15 -4.94 -12.12
CA PHE A 105 3.27 -4.30 -11.14
C PHE A 105 2.20 -5.29 -10.63
N PHE A 106 1.43 -5.89 -11.53
CA PHE A 106 0.36 -6.83 -11.13
C PHE A 106 0.94 -8.09 -10.47
N ARG A 107 2.04 -8.62 -10.99
CA ARG A 107 2.71 -9.79 -10.40
C ARG A 107 3.15 -9.50 -8.96
N ASP A 108 3.84 -8.39 -8.74
CA ASP A 108 4.39 -8.06 -7.42
C ASP A 108 3.27 -7.67 -6.44
N LYS A 109 2.19 -7.02 -6.91
CA LYS A 109 0.97 -6.79 -6.13
C LYS A 109 0.35 -8.12 -5.67
N GLN A 110 0.24 -9.09 -6.56
CA GLN A 110 -0.34 -10.40 -6.23
C GLN A 110 0.49 -11.12 -5.16
N LYS A 111 1.83 -11.04 -5.23
CA LYS A 111 2.69 -11.62 -4.18
C LYS A 111 2.42 -11.02 -2.79
N ILE A 112 2.22 -9.70 -2.70
CA ILE A 112 1.86 -9.03 -1.44
C ILE A 112 0.51 -9.58 -0.92
N ILE A 113 -0.48 -9.73 -1.80
CA ILE A 113 -1.79 -10.28 -1.44
C ILE A 113 -1.68 -11.72 -0.92
N ASP A 114 -0.89 -12.56 -1.61
CA ASP A 114 -0.69 -13.96 -1.24
C ASP A 114 0.03 -14.09 0.11
N LEU A 115 1.01 -13.23 0.37
CA LEU A 115 1.72 -13.18 1.66
C LEU A 115 0.81 -12.70 2.79
N ALA A 116 0.06 -11.61 2.56
CA ALA A 116 -0.91 -11.11 3.54
C ALA A 116 -2.00 -12.14 3.87
N LYS A 117 -2.46 -12.89 2.86
CA LYS A 117 -3.40 -14.01 3.07
C LYS A 117 -2.76 -15.10 3.93
N SER A 118 -1.50 -15.44 3.68
CA SER A 118 -0.76 -16.40 4.48
C SER A 118 -0.58 -15.93 5.92
N ALA A 119 -0.33 -14.64 6.14
CA ALA A 119 -0.27 -14.02 7.46
C ALA A 119 -1.59 -14.18 8.22
N ARG A 120 -2.72 -13.82 7.59
CA ARG A 120 -4.08 -13.98 8.19
C ARG A 120 -4.43 -15.42 8.55
N LEU A 121 -4.09 -16.38 7.68
CA LEU A 121 -4.35 -17.80 7.95
C LEU A 121 -3.49 -18.32 9.11
N THR A 122 -2.28 -17.78 9.27
CA THR A 122 -1.38 -18.13 10.37
C THR A 122 -1.86 -17.56 11.70
N GLU A 123 -2.49 -16.38 11.73
CA GLU A 123 -3.09 -15.83 12.97
C GLU A 123 -4.13 -16.76 13.61
N SER A 124 -4.79 -17.59 12.79
CA SER A 124 -5.80 -18.55 13.24
C SER A 124 -5.20 -19.81 13.86
N LYS A 125 -3.86 -19.99 13.76
CA LYS A 125 -3.12 -21.12 14.29
C LYS A 125 -2.50 -20.76 15.64
N VAL A 126 -2.02 -21.78 16.37
CA VAL A 126 -1.41 -21.61 17.71
C VAL A 126 -0.14 -20.74 17.66
N ASP A 127 0.54 -20.68 16.51
CA ASP A 127 1.80 -19.97 16.34
C ASP A 127 1.62 -18.49 15.97
N LYS A 128 1.50 -17.65 17.02
CA LYS A 128 1.36 -16.19 16.89
C LYS A 128 2.65 -15.50 16.43
N GLU A 129 3.82 -16.12 16.63
CA GLU A 129 5.09 -15.51 16.25
C GLU A 129 5.26 -15.56 14.74
N SER A 130 4.96 -16.70 14.12
CA SER A 130 4.97 -16.82 12.67
C SER A 130 3.99 -15.85 11.99
N ALA A 131 2.83 -15.57 12.61
CA ALA A 131 1.90 -14.58 12.07
C ALA A 131 2.51 -13.17 12.06
N PHE A 132 3.27 -12.81 13.11
CA PHE A 132 3.98 -11.54 13.20
C PHE A 132 5.00 -11.37 12.09
N GLU A 133 5.84 -12.39 11.87
CA GLU A 133 6.85 -12.37 10.80
C GLU A 133 6.23 -12.22 9.42
N TYR A 134 5.17 -12.98 9.10
CA TYR A 134 4.50 -12.85 7.80
C TYR A 134 3.91 -11.45 7.57
N TRP A 135 3.38 -10.81 8.62
CA TRP A 135 2.88 -9.44 8.51
C TRP A 135 4.00 -8.42 8.39
N TYR A 136 5.12 -8.63 9.09
CA TYR A 136 6.31 -7.81 8.95
C TYR A 136 6.87 -7.88 7.53
N ASP A 137 7.02 -9.08 6.97
CA ASP A 137 7.46 -9.29 5.59
C ASP A 137 6.48 -8.65 4.59
N THR A 138 5.18 -8.75 4.84
CA THR A 138 4.15 -8.07 4.03
C THR A 138 4.38 -6.56 4.03
N SER A 139 4.65 -5.97 5.20
CA SER A 139 4.95 -4.54 5.35
C SER A 139 6.19 -4.13 4.55
N LEU A 140 7.28 -4.91 4.63
CA LEU A 140 8.51 -4.66 3.88
C LEU A 140 8.32 -4.77 2.37
N MET A 141 7.53 -5.75 1.91
CA MET A 141 7.21 -5.92 0.50
C MET A 141 6.39 -4.74 -0.05
N ILE A 142 5.50 -4.17 0.76
CA ILE A 142 4.78 -2.94 0.41
C ILE A 142 5.78 -1.80 0.20
N ASP A 143 6.75 -1.60 1.11
CA ASP A 143 7.75 -0.54 0.96
C ASP A 143 8.58 -0.71 -0.32
N GLU A 144 8.96 -1.94 -0.64
CA GLU A 144 9.69 -2.24 -1.87
C GLU A 144 8.84 -1.94 -3.11
N PHE A 145 7.57 -2.35 -3.10
CA PHE A 145 6.64 -2.08 -4.18
C PHE A 145 6.49 -0.58 -4.43
N GLU A 146 6.31 0.21 -3.38
CA GLU A 146 6.13 1.65 -3.50
C GLU A 146 7.36 2.33 -4.08
N ARG A 147 8.57 1.96 -3.64
CA ARG A 147 9.81 2.45 -4.25
C ARG A 147 9.93 2.07 -5.73
N LYS A 148 9.51 0.85 -6.07
CA LYS A 148 9.63 0.32 -7.43
C LYS A 148 8.63 0.93 -8.40
N TYR A 149 7.42 1.25 -7.94
CA TYR A 149 6.33 1.67 -8.82
C TYR A 149 5.83 3.09 -8.50
N PHE A 150 5.45 3.38 -7.25
CA PHE A 150 4.86 4.67 -6.90
C PHE A 150 5.88 5.80 -6.88
N ALA A 151 7.14 5.56 -6.49
CA ALA A 151 8.18 6.57 -6.52
C ALA A 151 8.63 6.94 -7.95
N GLN A 152 8.26 6.16 -8.97
CA GLN A 152 8.64 6.37 -10.37
C GLN A 152 7.76 7.42 -11.07
N GLN A 153 7.48 8.54 -10.40
CA GLN A 153 6.59 9.61 -10.90
C GLN A 153 6.98 10.13 -12.28
N HIS A 154 8.28 10.19 -12.57
CA HIS A 154 8.77 10.62 -13.88
C HIS A 154 8.33 9.69 -15.03
N LYS A 155 8.33 8.37 -14.83
CA LYS A 155 7.87 7.39 -15.83
C LYS A 155 6.37 7.51 -16.06
N ILE A 156 5.62 7.70 -14.97
CA ILE A 156 4.16 7.83 -15.00
C ILE A 156 3.75 9.11 -15.73
N GLU A 157 4.37 10.24 -15.41
CA GLU A 157 4.09 11.52 -16.08
C GLU A 157 4.50 11.48 -17.55
N TRP A 158 5.60 10.80 -17.90
CA TRP A 158 5.97 10.56 -19.29
C TRP A 158 4.90 9.75 -20.04
N ALA A 159 4.42 8.64 -19.44
CA ALA A 159 3.39 7.79 -20.03
C ALA A 159 2.07 8.55 -20.21
N LYS A 160 1.67 9.35 -19.22
CA LYS A 160 0.49 10.22 -19.27
C LYS A 160 0.55 11.20 -20.44
N LYS A 161 1.68 11.91 -20.60
CA LYS A 161 1.89 12.84 -21.73
C LYS A 161 1.79 12.12 -23.08
N ARG A 162 2.38 10.92 -23.18
CA ARG A 162 2.38 10.14 -24.42
C ARG A 162 0.98 9.61 -24.75
N THR A 163 0.26 9.11 -23.75
CA THR A 163 -1.14 8.68 -23.86
C THR A 163 -2.01 9.81 -24.39
N PHE A 164 -1.92 11.00 -23.77
CA PHE A 164 -2.70 12.16 -24.18
C PHE A 164 -2.38 12.61 -25.61
N ARG A 165 -1.09 12.61 -25.99
CA ARG A 165 -0.66 12.94 -27.36
C ARG A 165 -1.25 11.97 -28.39
N TRP A 166 -1.26 10.67 -28.09
CA TRP A 166 -1.83 9.66 -28.98
C TRP A 166 -3.34 9.82 -29.13
N VAL A 167 -4.08 9.94 -28.02
CA VAL A 167 -5.54 10.13 -28.03
C VAL A 167 -5.94 11.38 -28.84
N ASN A 168 -5.23 12.50 -28.65
CA ASN A 168 -5.52 13.72 -29.40
C ASN A 168 -5.22 13.59 -30.90
N MET A 169 -4.14 12.89 -31.25
CA MET A 169 -3.78 12.67 -32.64
C MET A 169 -4.79 11.77 -33.35
N ASP A 170 -5.27 10.71 -32.69
CA ASP A 170 -6.29 9.83 -33.25
C ASP A 170 -7.65 10.53 -33.34
N THR A 171 -8.00 11.38 -32.37
CA THR A 171 -9.19 12.22 -32.44
C THR A 171 -9.12 13.18 -33.64
N ALA A 172 -7.99 13.84 -33.85
CA ALA A 172 -7.78 14.75 -34.98
C ALA A 172 -7.87 14.01 -36.33
N ARG A 173 -7.30 12.79 -36.42
CA ARG A 173 -7.40 11.93 -37.60
C ARG A 173 -8.84 11.51 -37.87
N GLY A 174 -9.56 11.07 -36.83
CA GLY A 174 -10.98 10.70 -36.93
C GLY A 174 -11.85 11.87 -37.40
N PHE A 175 -11.60 13.07 -36.87
CA PHE A 175 -12.26 14.29 -37.32
C PHE A 175 -11.98 14.59 -38.79
N ALA A 176 -10.71 14.54 -39.21
CA ALA A 176 -10.32 14.79 -40.59
C ALA A 176 -10.95 13.78 -41.57
N VAL A 177 -10.97 12.49 -41.22
CA VAL A 177 -11.65 11.44 -42.00
C VAL A 177 -13.15 11.69 -42.07
N GLY A 178 -13.77 12.12 -40.97
CA GLY A 178 -15.18 12.49 -40.91
C GLY A 178 -15.51 13.63 -41.88
N VAL A 179 -14.75 14.73 -41.81
CA VAL A 179 -14.91 15.89 -42.71
C VAL A 179 -14.73 15.49 -44.17
N ALA A 180 -13.66 14.75 -44.50
CA ALA A 180 -13.39 14.32 -45.86
C ALA A 180 -14.50 13.41 -46.41
N SER A 181 -15.00 12.48 -45.59
CA SER A 181 -16.10 11.60 -45.96
C SER A 181 -17.37 12.41 -46.23
N SER A 182 -17.74 13.33 -45.34
CA SER A 182 -18.92 14.19 -45.52
C SER A 182 -18.86 15.04 -46.79
N LEU A 183 -17.68 15.61 -47.10
CA LEU A 183 -17.47 16.37 -48.33
C LEU A 183 -17.60 15.49 -49.57
N ALA A 184 -17.07 14.26 -49.54
CA ALA A 184 -17.20 13.31 -50.64
C ALA A 184 -18.66 12.90 -50.87
N THR A 185 -19.42 12.61 -49.80
CA THR A 185 -20.84 12.28 -49.92
C THR A 185 -21.66 13.45 -50.47
N TYR A 186 -21.37 14.67 -50.00
CA TYR A 186 -22.03 15.88 -50.52
C TYR A 186 -21.76 16.08 -52.00
N ALA A 187 -20.49 15.98 -52.43
CA ALA A 187 -20.11 16.11 -53.84
C ALA A 187 -20.79 15.06 -54.73
N LEU A 188 -20.85 13.80 -54.28
CA LEU A 188 -21.57 12.72 -54.98
C LEU A 188 -23.07 13.02 -55.13
N LEU A 189 -23.73 13.48 -54.07
CA LEU A 189 -25.15 13.84 -54.11
C LEU A 189 -25.43 15.02 -55.05
N THR A 190 -24.53 16.01 -55.12
CA THR A 190 -24.67 17.16 -56.02
C THR A 190 -24.39 16.85 -57.49
N VAL A 191 -23.69 15.75 -57.80
CA VAL A 191 -23.40 15.32 -59.19
C VAL A 191 -24.50 14.39 -59.75
N VAL A 192 -25.27 13.74 -58.87
CA VAL A 192 -26.34 12.80 -59.21
C VAL A 192 -27.72 13.48 -59.33
N LEU A 193 -27.83 14.74 -58.90
CA LEU A 193 -29.00 15.62 -59.08
C LEU A 193 -28.80 16.58 -60.25
#